data_AF-A0A940BTT1-F1
#
_entry.id   AF-A0A940BTT1-F1
#
_cell.length_a   1.000
_cell.length_b   1.000
_cell.length_c   1.000
_cell.angle_alpha   90.00
_cell.angle_beta   90.00
_cell.angle_gamma   90.00
#
_symmetry.space_group_name_H-M   'P 1'
#
loop_
_entity.id
_entity.type
_entity.pdbx_description
1 polymer ?
#
loop_
_entity_poly.entity_id
_entity_poly.type
_entity_poly.pdbx_seq_one_letter_code
_entity_poly.pdbx_strand_id
1 'polypeptide(L)' 'MSECTHDCSTCGENCPSRDRQSMIEEPHRLSHIKNVIAVVSGKGGVGKSLVTSLLAVNA' A
#
# COMPACT_ATOMS: atom_id res chain seq x y z
N MET A 1 12.49 -29.47 6.37
CA MET A 1 11.21 -29.24 5.66
C MET A 1 10.40 -28.33 6.55
N SER A 2 10.43 -27.04 6.25
CA SER A 2 9.83 -26.00 7.08
C SER A 2 8.31 -26.07 6.99
N GLU A 3 7.67 -26.38 8.10
CA GLU A 3 6.22 -26.23 8.29
C GLU A 3 5.87 -24.74 8.42
N CYS A 4 6.01 -23.95 7.34
CA CYS A 4 5.24 -22.72 7.24
C CYS A 4 3.79 -23.16 6.99
N THR A 5 2.94 -23.02 7.99
CA THR A 5 1.50 -22.91 7.73
C THR A 5 1.30 -21.75 6.76
N HIS A 6 0.24 -21.79 5.95
CA HIS A 6 -0.04 -20.80 4.89
C HIS A 6 -0.30 -19.36 5.41
N ASP A 7 0.01 -19.11 6.69
CA ASP A 7 -0.06 -17.87 7.43
C ASP A 7 1.35 -17.28 7.63
N CYS A 8 1.83 -16.61 6.59
CA CYS A 8 3.15 -15.96 6.50
C CYS A 8 3.38 -14.81 7.50
N SER A 9 2.42 -14.55 8.39
CA SER A 9 2.52 -13.59 9.48
C SER A 9 3.41 -14.12 10.63
N THR A 10 3.50 -15.44 10.76
CA THR A 10 4.15 -16.11 11.92
C THR A 10 5.45 -16.82 11.58
N CYS A 11 5.70 -17.07 10.29
CA CYS A 11 6.93 -17.71 9.85
C CYS A 11 7.87 -16.72 9.15
N GLY A 12 9.14 -16.70 9.55
CA GLY A 12 10.15 -15.77 9.05
C GLY A 12 10.62 -16.06 7.62
N GLU A 13 9.96 -16.95 6.89
CA GLU A 13 10.32 -17.32 5.53
C GLU A 13 9.95 -16.22 4.52
N ASN A 14 10.64 -16.22 3.39
CA ASN A 14 10.40 -15.29 2.29
C ASN A 14 9.16 -15.74 1.51
N CYS A 15 7.98 -15.40 2.02
CA CYS A 15 6.72 -15.67 1.35
C CYS A 15 6.49 -14.74 0.15
N PRO A 16 5.82 -15.22 -0.92
CA PRO A 16 5.48 -14.41 -2.10
C PRO A 16 4.54 -13.24 -1.77
N SER A 17 3.81 -13.29 -0.65
CA SER A 17 3.01 -12.16 -0.15
C SER A 17 3.86 -10.96 0.35
N ARG A 18 5.17 -11.14 0.53
CA ARG A 18 6.13 -10.09 0.91
C ARG A 18 6.84 -9.47 -0.28
N ASP A 19 6.59 -9.93 -1.51
CA ASP A 19 7.11 -9.26 -2.69
C ASP A 19 6.55 -7.84 -2.75
N ARG A 20 7.45 -6.87 -2.49
CA ARG A 20 7.13 -5.45 -2.64
C ARG A 20 7.06 -5.14 -4.11
N GLN A 21 5.94 -5.47 -4.73
CA GLN A 21 5.62 -4.93 -6.04
C GLN A 21 5.57 -3.41 -5.92
N SER A 22 6.35 -2.75 -6.78
CA SER A 22 6.21 -1.31 -7.00
C SER A 22 4.76 -1.07 -7.42
N MET A 23 3.95 -0.46 -6.56
CA MET A 23 2.60 0.01 -6.91
C MET A 23 2.62 1.32 -7.71
N ILE A 24 3.79 1.69 -8.24
CA ILE A 24 3.98 2.89 -9.07
C ILE A 24 3.82 2.46 -10.51
N GLU A 25 2.66 2.78 -11.08
CA GLU A 25 2.39 2.65 -12.51
C GLU A 25 2.96 3.84 -13.29
N GLU A 26 3.25 3.64 -14.58
CA GLU A 26 3.70 4.73 -15.44
C GLU A 26 2.62 5.82 -15.53
N PRO A 27 2.96 7.08 -15.19
CA PRO A 27 2.01 8.18 -15.32
C PRO A 27 1.74 8.48 -16.79
N HIS A 28 0.57 9.04 -17.07
CA HIS A 28 0.23 9.50 -18.41
C HIS A 28 1.25 10.52 -18.92
N ARG A 29 1.59 10.51 -20.22
CA ARG A 29 2.67 11.32 -20.81
C ARG A 29 2.54 12.84 -20.65
N LEU A 30 1.32 13.32 -20.40
CA LEU A 30 1.05 14.75 -20.15
C LEU A 30 0.98 15.10 -18.65
N SER A 31 1.16 14.12 -17.77
CA SER A 31 1.07 14.30 -16.32
C SER A 31 2.47 14.36 -15.71
N HIS A 32 2.70 15.38 -14.86
CA HIS A 32 3.93 15.50 -14.10
C HIS A 32 3.64 15.35 -12.61
N ILE A 33 3.83 14.13 -12.09
CA ILE A 33 3.60 13.81 -10.67
C ILE A 33 4.85 14.22 -9.87
N LYS A 34 4.72 15.26 -9.04
CA LYS A 34 5.82 15.72 -8.16
C LYS A 34 5.91 14.93 -6.87
N ASN A 35 4.76 14.59 -6.29
CA ASN A 35 4.66 13.93 -4.99
C ASN A 35 3.73 12.72 -5.10
N VAL A 36 4.16 11.59 -4.57
CA VAL A 36 3.35 10.36 -4.44
C VAL A 36 3.16 10.10 -2.95
N ILE A 37 1.92 10.17 -2.47
CA ILE A 37 1.60 10.05 -1.04
C ILE A 37 0.79 8.77 -0.82
N ALA A 38 1.35 7.86 -0.02
CA ALA A 38 0.65 6.65 0.40
C ALA A 38 -0.18 6.92 1.67
N VAL A 39 -1.50 6.72 1.59
CA VAL A 39 -2.40 6.79 2.75
C VAL A 39 -2.71 5.39 3.22
N VAL A 40 -2.17 5.01 4.38
CA VAL A 40 -2.36 3.68 4.98
C VAL A 40 -3.19 3.78 6.25
N SER A 41 -4.04 2.78 6.51
CA SER A 41 -4.78 2.72 7.78
C SER A 41 -5.30 1.32 8.08
N GLY A 42 -5.66 1.10 9.36
CA GLY A 42 -6.08 -0.19 9.91
C GLY A 42 -7.50 -0.64 9.52
N LYS A 43 -8.05 -1.59 10.29
CA LYS A 43 -9.36 -2.22 10.05
C LYS A 43 -10.50 -1.18 9.97
N GLY A 44 -11.57 -1.51 9.23
CA GLY A 44 -12.57 -0.58 8.68
C GLY A 44 -13.20 0.43 9.66
N GLY A 45 -13.59 1.61 9.13
CA GLY A 45 -14.24 2.69 9.90
C GLY A 45 -13.31 3.84 10.33
N VAL A 46 -11.99 3.68 10.17
CA VAL A 46 -10.95 4.65 10.56
C VAL A 46 -10.84 5.93 9.70
N GLY A 47 -11.75 6.16 8.76
CA GLY A 47 -11.82 7.42 8.01
C GLY A 47 -10.81 7.60 6.86
N LYS A 48 -10.20 6.51 6.34
CA LYS A 48 -9.27 6.55 5.19
C LYS A 48 -9.74 7.44 4.05
N SER A 49 -10.97 7.24 3.59
CA SER A 49 -11.55 7.99 2.47
C SER A 49 -11.72 9.46 2.79
N LEU A 50 -12.19 9.80 3.99
CA LEU A 50 -12.38 11.19 4.40
C LEU A 50 -11.04 11.94 4.45
N VAL A 51 -10.03 11.33 5.08
CA VAL A 51 -8.69 11.94 5.18
C VAL A 51 -8.05 12.07 3.80
N THR A 52 -8.22 11.09 2.92
CA THR A 52 -7.70 11.14 1.55
C THR A 52 -8.32 12.31 0.77
N SER A 53 -9.64 12.50 0.88
CA SER A 53 -10.33 13.62 0.22
C SER A 53 -9.87 14.97 0.76
N LEU A 54 -9.77 15.12 2.09
CA LEU A 54 -9.31 16.35 2.72
C LEU A 54 -7.86 16.70 2.34
N LEU A 55 -6.99 15.69 2.27
CA LEU A 55 -5.62 15.88 1.82
C LEU A 55 -5.58 16.35 0.36
N ALA A 56 -6.40 15.78 -0.52
CA ALA A 56 -6.41 16.13 -1.94
C ALA A 56 -6.90 17.57 -2.23
N VAL A 57 -7.73 18.15 -1.36
CA VAL A 57 -8.23 19.52 -1.55
C VAL A 57 -7.38 20.60 -0.87
N ASN A 58 -6.61 20.23 0.16
CA ASN A 58 -5.83 21.18 0.96
C ASN A 58 -4.32 21.15 0.68
N ALA A 59 -3.81 20.15 -0.04
CA ALA A 59 -2.37 19.96 -0.31
C ALA A 59 -1.92 20.59 -1.64
#